data_AF-A0A662Y182-F1
#
_entry.id   AF-A0A662Y182-F1
#
_cell.length_a   1.000
_cell.length_b   1.000
_cell.length_c   1.000
_cell.angle_alpha   90.00
_cell.angle_beta   90.00
_cell.angle_gamma   90.00
#
_symmetry.space_group_name_H-M   'P 1'
#
loop_
_entity.id
_entity.type
_entity.pdbx_description
1 polymer ?
#
loop_
_entity_poly.entity_id
_entity_poly.type
_entity_poly.pdbx_seq_one_letter_code
_entity_poly.pdbx_strand_id
1 'polypeptide(L)'
;MRPWVPLIFIITLPKVAAVTAFLSLDVLALLFHSYEFWFISALNTLNWVGLALIFGDVRAIVCVGVCFNAQSVVAIDANYRMYPIMAKGVVMAGPAMLILTVCCAYRLVADSSYPTLELGGLVFHSRQIVIFTSSTLALFIVKKAYFKYRRMGVRPDTGESGVDTPHRRHIIPCVVLQARLRLDPVAIQPRLTANQDSASPRVANILEATGATPPPGVTSAPQIQQLRLSNDKAFVVDARRTVVRRLLELVNSYYQMITALCSFGALGLGATAGLWILLLQRDPQEANEQLTLGIAVIAVSCSLLFTSATVALAQRDLLRLLAWNFDVVFSTLQATALAMCLLDLLRWRAASSLAVVSWWLWFHWLLVLDALTPSVTHQLIIRKCFALPATLLVLLVASACAMELLVGSSTIFSPRLLWSLRITSFGDFDLHTDTLAVQRVVTIVGWSSRLVLDFAMGDQNQLVYIRRHINYVSPYATF
;
A
#
# COMPACT_ATOMS: atom_id res chain seq x y z
N MET A 1 43.47 5.52 -2.77
CA MET A 1 42.18 5.98 -2.23
C MET A 1 41.77 7.26 -2.97
N ARG A 2 40.51 7.39 -3.38
CA ARG A 2 39.98 8.59 -4.04
C ARG A 2 39.69 9.67 -2.98
N PRO A 3 40.46 10.77 -2.89
CA PRO A 3 40.39 11.71 -1.75
C PRO A 3 39.05 12.45 -1.63
N TRP A 4 38.27 12.51 -2.71
CA TRP A 4 36.94 13.12 -2.71
C TRP A 4 35.86 12.28 -2.01
N VAL A 5 36.03 10.96 -1.88
CA VAL A 5 34.99 10.08 -1.28
C VAL A 5 34.80 10.35 0.23
N PRO A 6 35.87 10.40 1.06
CA PRO A 6 35.74 10.81 2.46
C PRO A 6 35.22 12.24 2.61
N LEU A 7 35.62 13.16 1.70
CA LEU A 7 35.20 14.55 1.74
C LEU A 7 33.69 14.70 1.49
N ILE A 8 33.12 13.97 0.51
CA ILE A 8 31.67 13.92 0.29
C ILE A 8 30.95 13.41 1.54
N PHE A 9 31.45 12.34 2.16
CA PHE A 9 30.86 11.80 3.38
C PHE A 9 30.89 12.82 4.53
N ILE A 10 32.04 13.46 4.78
CA ILE A 10 32.18 14.50 5.81
C ILE A 10 31.22 15.67 5.57
N ILE A 11 31.06 16.11 4.31
CA ILE A 11 30.11 17.19 3.96
C ILE A 11 28.65 16.76 4.17
N THR A 12 28.32 15.48 4.00
CA THR A 12 26.95 14.99 4.24
C THR A 12 26.58 14.92 5.73
N LEU A 13 27.55 14.76 6.64
CA LEU A 13 27.29 14.60 8.08
C LEU A 13 26.59 15.82 8.73
N PRO A 14 27.05 17.08 8.55
CA PRO A 14 26.34 18.24 9.06
C PRO A 14 24.90 18.34 8.57
N LYS A 15 24.66 17.99 7.29
CA LYS A 15 23.31 17.98 6.73
C LYS A 15 22.44 16.93 7.41
N VAL A 16 22.94 15.72 7.62
CA VAL A 16 22.22 14.67 8.35
C VAL A 16 21.92 15.12 9.77
N ALA A 17 22.91 15.65 10.49
CA ALA A 17 22.76 16.13 11.86
C ALA A 17 21.71 17.25 11.97
N ALA A 18 21.74 18.23 11.06
CA ALA A 18 20.74 19.30 11.00
C ALA A 18 19.34 18.73 10.74
N VAL A 19 19.20 17.83 9.76
CA VAL A 19 17.92 17.17 9.45
C VAL A 19 17.36 16.43 10.66
N THR A 20 18.19 15.66 11.36
CA THR A 20 17.75 14.92 12.56
C THR A 20 17.38 15.83 13.72
N ALA A 21 18.10 16.94 13.93
CA ALA A 21 17.84 17.86 15.03
C ALA A 21 16.48 18.57 14.92
N PHE A 22 15.93 18.69 13.70
CA PHE A 22 14.64 19.33 13.44
C PHE A 22 13.45 18.37 13.30
N LEU A 23 13.66 17.06 13.49
CA LEU A 23 12.55 16.09 13.49
C LEU A 23 11.68 16.26 14.74
N SER A 24 10.37 16.32 14.54
CA SER A 24 9.39 16.14 15.62
C SER A 24 9.44 14.69 16.10
N LEU A 25 9.84 14.48 17.35
CA LEU A 25 9.83 13.14 17.96
C LEU A 25 8.42 12.57 18.08
N ASP A 26 7.41 13.40 18.39
CA ASP A 26 6.01 12.95 18.52
C ASP A 26 5.43 12.47 17.19
N VAL A 27 5.61 13.25 16.12
CA VAL A 27 5.16 12.85 14.78
C VAL A 27 5.98 11.67 14.26
N LEU A 28 7.28 11.63 14.56
CA LEU A 28 8.12 10.49 14.20
C LEU A 28 7.67 9.21 14.92
N ALA A 29 7.31 9.29 16.20
CA ALA A 29 6.74 8.17 16.95
C ALA A 29 5.44 7.67 16.31
N LEU A 30 4.55 8.59 15.87
CA LEU A 30 3.36 8.22 15.10
C LEU A 30 3.70 7.55 13.76
N LEU A 31 4.71 8.04 13.04
CA LEU A 31 5.18 7.43 11.79
C LEU A 31 5.77 6.03 12.02
N PHE A 32 6.48 5.81 13.13
CA PHE A 32 6.99 4.49 13.50
C PHE A 32 5.88 3.47 13.78
N HIS A 33 4.67 3.91 14.11
CA HIS A 33 3.51 3.01 14.22
C HIS A 33 2.84 2.73 12.86
N SER A 34 3.24 3.42 11.80
CA SER A 34 2.70 3.22 10.45
C SER A 34 3.47 2.12 9.71
N TYR A 35 2.75 1.09 9.26
CA TYR A 35 3.33 0.02 8.44
C TYR A 35 4.01 0.54 7.17
N GLU A 36 3.40 1.52 6.49
CA GLU A 36 3.93 2.08 5.24
C GLU A 36 5.30 2.74 5.44
N PHE A 37 5.53 3.33 6.62
CA PHE A 37 6.81 3.91 6.96
C PHE A 37 7.90 2.84 7.01
N TRP A 38 7.66 1.73 7.72
CA TRP A 38 8.60 0.62 7.80
C TRP A 38 8.87 -0.05 6.45
N PHE A 39 7.83 -0.30 5.68
CA PHE A 39 7.97 -0.90 4.35
C PHE A 39 8.85 -0.06 3.42
N ILE A 40 8.58 1.25 3.32
CA ILE A 40 9.38 2.16 2.48
C ILE A 40 10.80 2.31 3.03
N SER A 41 10.97 2.33 4.36
CA SER A 41 12.29 2.40 4.99
C SER A 41 13.13 1.15 4.71
N ALA A 42 12.52 -0.04 4.77
CA ALA A 42 13.17 -1.30 4.44
C ALA A 42 13.60 -1.34 2.96
N LEU A 43 12.73 -0.91 2.04
CA LEU A 43 13.08 -0.77 0.61
C LEU A 43 14.22 0.23 0.39
N ASN A 44 14.21 1.36 1.09
CA ASN A 44 15.28 2.35 1.03
C ASN A 44 16.61 1.73 1.48
N THR A 45 16.63 1.05 2.63
CA THR A 45 17.82 0.35 3.13
C THR A 45 18.31 -0.70 2.13
N LEU A 46 17.43 -1.56 1.63
CA LEU A 46 17.78 -2.58 0.64
C LEU A 46 18.37 -1.98 -0.64
N ASN A 47 17.83 -0.85 -1.12
CA ASN A 47 18.34 -0.16 -2.29
C ASN A 47 19.79 0.31 -2.10
N TRP A 48 20.07 0.98 -0.98
CA TRP A 48 21.40 1.53 -0.72
C TRP A 48 22.41 0.46 -0.30
N VAL A 49 21.98 -0.61 0.36
CA VAL A 49 22.82 -1.80 0.60
C VAL A 49 23.16 -2.47 -0.71
N GLY A 50 22.18 -2.69 -1.60
CA GLY A 50 22.42 -3.21 -2.95
C GLY A 50 23.43 -2.37 -3.73
N LEU A 51 23.30 -1.04 -3.68
CA LEU A 51 24.24 -0.14 -4.35
C LEU A 51 25.64 -0.15 -3.69
N ALA A 52 25.72 -0.25 -2.36
CA ALA A 52 26.99 -0.41 -1.65
C ALA A 52 27.73 -1.69 -2.06
N LEU A 53 26.99 -2.80 -2.23
CA LEU A 53 27.54 -4.05 -2.75
C LEU A 53 28.06 -3.91 -4.18
N ILE A 54 27.39 -3.11 -5.01
CA ILE A 54 27.83 -2.82 -6.40
C ILE A 54 29.14 -2.01 -6.43
N PHE A 55 29.36 -1.13 -5.45
CA PHE A 55 30.62 -0.39 -5.36
C PHE A 55 31.78 -1.26 -4.85
N GLY A 56 31.53 -2.14 -3.87
CA GLY A 56 32.52 -3.09 -3.35
C GLY A 56 33.79 -2.47 -2.74
N ASP A 57 33.79 -1.14 -2.54
CA ASP A 57 34.97 -0.38 -2.11
C ASP A 57 34.58 0.79 -1.17
N VAL A 58 35.53 1.70 -0.93
CA VAL A 58 35.34 2.88 -0.06
C VAL A 58 34.17 3.79 -0.46
N ARG A 59 33.66 3.72 -1.70
CA ARG A 59 32.48 4.50 -2.15
C ARG A 59 31.20 4.03 -1.49
N ALA A 60 31.14 2.80 -0.98
CA ALA A 60 30.01 2.29 -0.21
C ALA A 60 29.64 3.21 0.98
N ILE A 61 30.60 3.94 1.53
CA ILE A 61 30.38 4.91 2.63
C ILE A 61 29.43 6.04 2.20
N VAL A 62 29.46 6.47 0.93
CA VAL A 62 28.57 7.52 0.41
C VAL A 62 27.10 7.05 0.43
N CYS A 63 26.85 5.75 0.22
CA CYS A 63 25.50 5.18 0.28
C CYS A 63 24.82 5.41 1.63
N VAL A 64 25.58 5.49 2.73
CA VAL A 64 25.03 5.79 4.07
C VAL A 64 24.43 7.19 4.10
N GLY A 65 25.19 8.20 3.67
CA GLY A 65 24.71 9.59 3.65
C GLY A 65 23.50 9.77 2.74
N VAL A 66 23.48 9.13 1.57
CA VAL A 66 22.35 9.21 0.65
C VAL A 66 21.15 8.41 1.16
N CYS A 67 21.36 7.27 1.83
CA CYS A 67 20.31 6.52 2.51
C CYS A 67 19.58 7.35 3.56
N PHE A 68 20.33 8.06 4.43
CA PHE A 68 19.75 8.99 5.41
C PHE A 68 19.00 10.15 4.74
N ASN A 69 19.55 10.70 3.66
CA ASN A 69 18.89 11.76 2.91
C ASN A 69 17.55 11.28 2.28
N ALA A 70 17.52 10.09 1.69
CA ALA A 70 16.29 9.48 1.20
C ALA A 70 15.30 9.18 2.34
N GLN A 71 15.79 8.71 3.50
CA GLN A 71 14.97 8.46 4.68
C GLN A 71 14.32 9.74 5.22
N SER A 72 14.98 10.89 5.10
CA SER A 72 14.38 12.18 5.47
C SER A 72 13.18 12.56 4.61
N VAL A 73 13.16 12.15 3.33
CA VAL A 73 12.00 12.29 2.44
C VAL A 73 10.87 11.32 2.84
N VAL A 74 11.22 10.14 3.34
CA VAL A 74 10.25 9.19 3.90
C VAL A 74 9.60 9.77 5.16
N ALA A 75 10.38 10.41 6.02
CA ALA A 75 9.96 11.05 7.27
C ALA A 75 9.52 12.52 7.12
N ILE A 76 9.12 12.96 5.92
CA ILE A 76 8.83 14.38 5.62
C ILE A 76 7.81 15.01 6.59
N ASP A 77 6.82 14.24 7.04
CA ASP A 77 5.79 14.74 7.96
C ASP A 77 6.33 15.06 9.35
N ALA A 78 7.41 14.39 9.80
CA ALA A 78 8.08 14.70 11.04
C ALA A 78 8.99 15.94 10.92
N ASN A 79 9.40 16.33 9.70
CA ASN A 79 10.27 17.48 9.45
C ASN A 79 9.50 18.69 8.91
N TYR A 80 8.49 19.14 9.65
CA TYR A 80 7.65 20.27 9.26
C TYR A 80 8.43 21.59 9.17
N ARG A 81 9.54 21.73 9.91
CA ARG A 81 10.35 22.97 9.94
C ARG A 81 11.15 23.18 8.66
N MET A 82 11.63 22.10 8.04
CA MET A 82 12.30 22.13 6.73
C MET A 82 11.37 21.67 5.59
N TYR A 83 10.06 21.76 5.79
CA TYR A 83 9.07 21.29 4.83
C TYR A 83 9.30 21.85 3.41
N PRO A 84 9.56 23.17 3.17
CA PRO A 84 9.79 23.70 1.81
C PRO A 84 11.04 23.14 1.13
N ILE A 85 12.10 22.85 1.89
CA ILE A 85 13.34 22.26 1.39
C ILE A 85 13.12 20.78 1.05
N MET A 86 12.52 20.03 1.97
CA MET A 86 12.19 18.62 1.78
C MET A 86 11.21 18.41 0.63
N ALA A 87 10.25 19.31 0.51
CA ALA A 87 9.29 19.43 -0.57
C ALA A 87 9.95 19.51 -1.96
N LYS A 88 11.02 20.29 -2.13
CA LYS A 88 11.81 20.35 -3.37
C LYS A 88 12.61 19.07 -3.56
N GLY A 89 13.17 18.53 -2.47
CA GLY A 89 13.88 17.25 -2.46
C GLY A 89 13.05 16.07 -2.97
N VAL A 90 11.76 15.98 -2.59
CA VAL A 90 10.86 14.90 -3.06
C VAL A 90 10.71 14.91 -4.57
N VAL A 91 10.60 16.09 -5.19
CA VAL A 91 10.44 16.25 -6.64
C VAL A 91 11.69 15.78 -7.38
N MET A 92 12.88 16.02 -6.82
CA MET A 92 14.15 15.58 -7.40
C MET A 92 14.48 14.11 -7.12
N ALA A 93 14.07 13.58 -5.97
CA ALA A 93 14.39 12.23 -5.55
C ALA A 93 13.73 11.14 -6.41
N GLY A 94 12.51 11.38 -6.91
CA GLY A 94 11.81 10.43 -7.79
C GLY A 94 12.57 10.17 -9.10
N PRO A 95 12.86 11.21 -9.90
CA PRO A 95 13.69 11.09 -11.09
C PRO A 95 15.08 10.52 -10.80
N ALA A 96 15.72 10.90 -9.69
CA ALA A 96 17.02 10.35 -9.31
C ALA A 96 16.98 8.83 -9.09
N MET A 97 15.91 8.31 -8.46
CA MET A 97 15.73 6.87 -8.31
C MET A 97 15.51 6.17 -9.66
N LEU A 98 14.76 6.77 -10.59
CA LEU A 98 14.61 6.23 -11.95
C LEU A 98 15.91 6.25 -12.74
N ILE A 99 16.70 7.32 -12.63
CA ILE A 99 18.03 7.40 -13.23
C ILE A 99 18.92 6.31 -12.65
N LEU A 100 18.87 6.07 -11.33
CA LEU A 100 19.60 4.96 -10.72
C LEU A 100 19.16 3.60 -11.29
N THR A 101 17.86 3.38 -11.47
CA THR A 101 17.33 2.17 -12.13
C THR A 101 17.93 2.00 -13.53
N VAL A 102 17.93 3.06 -14.33
CA VAL A 102 18.49 3.09 -15.70
C VAL A 102 19.99 2.82 -15.66
N CYS A 103 20.74 3.48 -14.79
CA CYS A 103 22.18 3.28 -14.64
C CYS A 103 22.54 1.85 -14.24
N CYS A 104 21.79 1.25 -13.32
CA CYS A 104 22.01 -0.14 -12.92
C CYS A 104 21.58 -1.14 -14.02
N ALA A 105 20.53 -0.83 -14.79
CA ALA A 105 20.10 -1.67 -15.91
C ALA A 105 21.12 -1.68 -17.06
N TYR A 106 21.68 -0.52 -17.39
CA TYR A 106 22.66 -0.34 -18.47
C TYR A 106 24.12 -0.37 -18.01
N ARG A 107 24.39 -0.88 -16.81
CA ARG A 107 25.74 -0.97 -16.22
C ARG A 107 26.57 0.33 -16.30
N LEU A 108 25.90 1.49 -16.22
CA LEU A 108 26.53 2.82 -16.35
C LEU A 108 27.22 3.28 -15.06
N VAL A 109 27.16 2.48 -14.00
CA VAL A 109 27.87 2.78 -12.74
C VAL A 109 29.36 2.52 -12.96
N ALA A 110 30.17 3.58 -12.94
CA ALA A 110 31.61 3.47 -13.16
C ALA A 110 32.29 2.63 -12.08
N ASP A 111 33.29 1.83 -12.47
CA ASP A 111 34.10 0.96 -11.60
C ASP A 111 33.28 0.03 -10.68
N SER A 112 32.10 -0.41 -11.10
CA SER A 112 31.24 -1.28 -10.30
C SER A 112 31.56 -2.76 -10.46
N SER A 113 31.52 -3.52 -9.36
CA SER A 113 31.35 -4.97 -9.41
C SER A 113 29.86 -5.28 -9.39
N TYR A 114 29.39 -6.25 -10.19
CA TYR A 114 28.00 -6.70 -10.13
C TYR A 114 27.97 -8.12 -9.55
N PRO A 115 28.27 -8.28 -8.25
CA PRO A 115 28.35 -9.61 -7.65
C PRO A 115 27.02 -10.35 -7.79
N THR A 116 27.14 -11.65 -8.10
CA THR A 116 26.06 -12.61 -8.01
C THR A 116 25.85 -12.99 -6.56
N LEU A 117 24.59 -12.99 -6.13
CA LEU A 117 24.10 -13.37 -4.83
C LEU A 117 23.30 -14.66 -5.02
N GLU A 118 23.78 -15.74 -4.44
CA GLU A 118 23.08 -17.01 -4.44
C GLU A 118 22.10 -17.03 -3.27
N LEU A 119 20.81 -17.13 -3.58
CA LEU A 119 19.75 -17.27 -2.58
C LEU A 119 19.05 -18.61 -2.83
N GLY A 120 19.58 -19.67 -2.21
CA GLY A 120 19.18 -21.04 -2.51
C GLY A 120 19.62 -21.43 -3.92
N GLY A 121 18.71 -21.99 -4.71
CA GLY A 121 18.92 -22.35 -6.12
C GLY A 121 18.80 -21.17 -7.10
N LEU A 122 18.47 -19.96 -6.63
CA LEU A 122 18.35 -18.78 -7.47
C LEU A 122 19.62 -17.91 -7.41
N VAL A 123 20.12 -17.54 -8.59
CA VAL A 123 21.25 -16.63 -8.72
C VAL A 123 20.74 -15.24 -9.08
N PHE A 124 20.83 -14.30 -8.13
CA PHE A 124 20.45 -12.91 -8.33
C PHE A 124 21.69 -12.06 -8.59
N HIS A 125 21.59 -11.05 -9.44
CA HIS A 125 22.63 -10.01 -9.49
C HIS A 125 22.27 -8.89 -8.52
N SER A 126 23.24 -8.37 -7.77
CA SER A 126 23.06 -7.20 -6.88
C SER A 126 22.36 -6.01 -7.56
N ARG A 127 22.60 -5.78 -8.87
CA ARG A 127 21.89 -4.75 -9.66
C ARG A 127 20.37 -4.97 -9.76
N GLN A 128 19.89 -6.22 -9.76
CA GLN A 128 18.46 -6.51 -9.84
C GLN A 128 17.76 -6.00 -8.57
N ILE A 129 18.38 -6.21 -7.40
CA ILE A 129 17.87 -5.66 -6.13
C ILE A 129 17.73 -4.13 -6.22
N VAL A 130 18.77 -3.44 -6.71
CA VAL A 130 18.73 -1.98 -6.87
C VAL A 130 17.69 -1.54 -7.88
N ILE A 131 17.61 -2.14 -9.06
CA ILE A 131 16.61 -1.83 -10.11
C ILE A 131 15.20 -1.93 -9.54
N PHE A 132 14.93 -2.99 -8.77
CA PHE A 132 13.61 -3.28 -8.23
C PHE A 132 13.21 -2.39 -7.05
N THR A 133 14.15 -2.16 -6.12
CA THR A 133 13.90 -1.29 -4.97
C THR A 133 13.83 0.18 -5.41
N SER A 134 14.74 0.66 -6.25
CA SER A 134 14.72 2.03 -6.79
C SER A 134 13.46 2.33 -7.63
N SER A 135 13.03 1.42 -8.51
CA SER A 135 11.79 1.62 -9.30
C SER A 135 10.55 1.68 -8.42
N THR A 136 10.48 0.83 -7.39
CA THR A 136 9.37 0.85 -6.42
C THR A 136 9.39 2.13 -5.58
N LEU A 137 10.56 2.53 -5.08
CA LEU A 137 10.73 3.79 -4.35
C LEU A 137 10.38 5.00 -5.20
N ALA A 138 10.76 5.01 -6.49
CA ALA A 138 10.41 6.08 -7.41
C ALA A 138 8.89 6.26 -7.51
N LEU A 139 8.12 5.17 -7.64
CA LEU A 139 6.65 5.24 -7.66
C LEU A 139 6.07 5.85 -6.38
N PHE A 140 6.57 5.44 -5.21
CA PHE A 140 6.12 6.00 -3.93
C PHE A 140 6.51 7.47 -3.77
N ILE A 141 7.71 7.86 -4.18
CA ILE A 141 8.16 9.26 -4.11
C ILE A 141 7.37 10.14 -5.07
N VAL A 142 7.12 9.68 -6.30
CA VAL A 142 6.29 10.39 -7.30
C VAL A 142 4.85 10.51 -6.80
N LYS A 143 4.26 9.46 -6.22
CA LYS A 143 2.94 9.52 -5.55
C LYS A 143 2.92 10.64 -4.51
N LYS A 144 3.91 10.68 -3.62
CA LYS A 144 4.04 11.72 -2.58
C LYS A 144 4.14 13.12 -3.19
N ALA A 145 4.97 13.29 -4.22
CA ALA A 145 5.13 14.55 -4.94
C ALA A 145 3.83 15.02 -5.61
N TYR A 146 3.12 14.11 -6.26
CA TYR A 146 1.85 14.39 -6.94
C TYR A 146 0.76 14.83 -5.95
N PHE A 147 0.55 14.08 -4.86
CA PHE A 147 -0.46 14.45 -3.86
C PHE A 147 -0.15 15.80 -3.22
N LYS A 148 1.13 16.09 -2.99
CA LYS A 148 1.58 17.39 -2.50
C LYS A 148 1.26 18.49 -3.50
N TYR A 149 1.65 18.35 -4.77
CA TYR A 149 1.39 19.35 -5.81
C TYR A 149 -0.10 19.65 -5.95
N ARG A 150 -0.92 18.59 -6.06
CA ARG A 150 -2.38 18.73 -6.19
C ARG A 150 -3.00 19.47 -5.01
N ARG A 151 -2.51 19.26 -3.77
CA ARG A 151 -3.06 19.89 -2.57
C ARG A 151 -2.57 21.31 -2.35
N MET A 152 -1.34 21.64 -2.73
CA MET A 152 -0.89 23.04 -2.70
C MET A 152 -1.63 23.90 -3.74
N GLY A 153 -2.09 23.29 -4.84
CA GLY A 153 -2.93 23.95 -5.84
C GLY A 153 -4.37 24.23 -5.37
N VAL A 154 -4.90 23.41 -4.45
CA VAL A 154 -6.17 23.68 -3.75
C VAL A 154 -5.86 24.59 -2.56
N ARG A 155 -5.56 25.86 -2.84
CA ARG A 155 -5.64 26.91 -1.81
C ARG A 155 -7.06 26.85 -1.25
N PRO A 156 -7.27 26.75 0.08
CA PRO A 156 -8.62 26.94 0.61
C PRO A 156 -9.06 28.33 0.13
N ASP A 157 -10.18 28.35 -0.60
CA ASP A 157 -10.76 29.58 -1.09
C ASP A 157 -10.86 30.54 0.08
N THR A 158 -10.41 31.76 -0.19
CA THR A 158 -10.45 32.89 0.71
C THR A 158 -11.90 33.36 0.76
N GLY A 159 -12.76 32.53 1.38
CA GLY A 159 -14.18 32.79 1.56
C GLY A 159 -14.41 33.50 2.88
N GLU A 160 -14.72 34.78 2.76
CA GLU A 160 -15.14 35.75 3.76
C GLU A 160 -15.93 35.18 4.96
N SER A 161 -15.44 35.45 6.17
CA SER A 161 -16.29 35.86 7.29
C SER A 161 -15.49 36.85 8.14
N GLY A 162 -16.15 37.96 8.46
CA GLY A 162 -15.52 39.20 8.85
C GLY A 162 -15.02 39.23 10.30
N VAL A 163 -14.19 40.26 10.51
CA VAL A 163 -13.83 40.88 11.78
C VAL A 163 -12.94 40.02 12.70
N ASP A 164 -11.70 40.51 12.82
CA ASP A 164 -10.69 40.23 13.85
C ASP A 164 -10.22 38.79 14.08
N THR A 165 -9.13 38.38 13.40
CA THR A 165 -8.15 37.45 14.00
C THR A 165 -6.70 37.73 13.54
N PRO A 166 -5.75 38.04 14.44
CA PRO A 166 -4.35 38.33 14.11
C PRO A 166 -3.47 37.08 13.93
N HIS A 167 -4.03 35.87 13.73
CA HIS A 167 -3.25 34.63 13.65
C HIS A 167 -3.61 33.81 12.40
N ARG A 168 -2.96 34.16 11.28
CA ARG A 168 -2.96 33.38 10.05
C ARG A 168 -2.15 32.09 10.25
N ARG A 169 -2.75 31.08 10.87
CA ARG A 169 -2.10 29.79 11.13
C ARG A 169 -1.91 29.03 9.81
N HIS A 170 -0.68 28.59 9.53
CA HIS A 170 -0.36 27.85 8.32
C HIS A 170 -0.78 26.39 8.44
N ILE A 171 -1.51 25.89 7.44
CA ILE A 171 -1.97 24.49 7.38
C ILE A 171 -1.05 23.72 6.45
N ILE A 172 -0.33 22.71 6.97
CA ILE A 172 0.57 21.85 6.21
C ILE A 172 -0.09 20.48 6.06
N PRO A 173 -0.37 19.99 4.83
CA PRO A 173 -0.93 18.66 4.64
C PRO A 173 0.13 17.58 4.89
N CYS A 174 -0.20 16.61 5.75
CA CYS A 174 0.60 15.40 5.92
C CYS A 174 0.45 14.49 4.69
N VAL A 175 1.56 13.91 4.25
CA VAL A 175 1.61 13.08 3.04
C VAL A 175 1.62 11.59 3.39
N VAL A 176 2.31 11.23 4.48
CA VAL A 176 2.52 9.85 4.95
C VAL A 176 1.55 9.50 6.07
N LEU A 177 1.34 10.42 7.01
CA LEU A 177 0.40 10.26 8.11
C LEU A 177 -1.04 10.41 7.59
N GLN A 178 -1.82 9.34 7.71
CA GLN A 178 -3.21 9.29 7.28
C GLN A 178 -4.09 8.73 8.41
N ALA A 179 -5.26 9.30 8.56
CA ALA A 179 -6.30 8.83 9.47
C ALA A 179 -7.06 7.66 8.83
N ARG A 180 -7.25 6.60 9.60
CA ARG A 180 -8.19 5.54 9.25
C ARG A 180 -9.61 6.07 9.36
N LEU A 181 -10.47 5.64 8.45
CA LEU A 181 -11.88 6.01 8.45
C LEU A 181 -12.72 4.86 9.00
N ARG A 182 -13.80 5.20 9.69
CA ARG A 182 -14.82 4.26 10.13
C ARG A 182 -16.16 4.71 9.57
N LEU A 183 -16.94 3.74 9.07
CA LEU A 183 -18.30 3.99 8.60
C LEU A 183 -19.27 3.66 9.73
N ASP A 184 -19.93 4.70 10.26
CA ASP A 184 -20.99 4.54 11.25
C ASP A 184 -22.38 4.73 10.60
N PRO A 185 -23.37 3.92 10.98
CA PRO A 185 -24.72 4.04 10.44
C PRO A 185 -25.36 5.35 10.92
N VAL A 186 -25.84 6.16 9.97
CA VAL A 186 -26.63 7.36 10.28
C VAL A 186 -28.10 6.97 10.23
N ALA A 187 -28.79 7.02 11.38
CA ALA A 187 -30.23 6.80 11.42
C ALA A 187 -30.93 7.87 10.57
N ILE A 188 -31.82 7.45 9.67
CA ILE A 188 -32.73 8.37 8.98
C ILE A 188 -33.66 8.89 10.07
N GLN A 189 -33.42 10.12 10.55
CA GLN A 189 -34.35 10.79 11.42
C GLN A 189 -35.67 10.91 10.64
N PRO A 190 -36.78 10.32 11.10
CA PRO A 190 -38.05 10.47 10.42
C PRO A 190 -38.35 11.96 10.35
N ARG A 191 -38.70 12.46 9.15
CA ARG A 191 -39.30 13.79 8.99
C ARG A 191 -40.61 13.81 9.77
N LEU A 192 -40.53 14.11 11.06
CA LEU A 192 -41.65 14.48 11.90
C LEU A 192 -41.69 16.00 11.91
N THR A 193 -42.76 16.49 11.27
CA THR A 193 -43.31 17.85 11.31
C THR A 193 -42.47 18.99 10.72
N ALA A 194 -42.91 19.41 9.53
CA ALA A 194 -42.82 20.78 9.07
C ALA A 194 -43.47 21.73 10.11
N ASN A 195 -42.64 22.26 11.01
CA ASN A 195 -42.75 23.56 11.67
C ASN A 195 -41.64 23.68 12.73
N GLN A 196 -40.41 23.87 12.28
CA GLN A 196 -39.36 24.49 13.09
C GLN A 196 -38.34 25.08 12.12
N ASP A 197 -38.76 26.17 11.47
CA ASP A 197 -37.82 27.13 10.93
C ASP A 197 -36.95 27.63 12.10
N SER A 198 -35.64 27.65 11.88
CA SER A 198 -34.61 28.19 12.78
C SER A 198 -34.14 27.30 13.95
N ALA A 199 -33.57 26.12 13.67
CA ALA A 199 -32.49 25.58 14.51
C ALA A 199 -31.70 24.47 13.79
N SER A 200 -30.43 24.75 13.50
CA SER A 200 -29.44 23.77 13.06
C SER A 200 -29.25 22.65 14.10
N PRO A 201 -29.23 21.35 13.73
CA PRO A 201 -29.04 20.28 14.71
C PRO A 201 -27.55 20.05 15.01
N ARG A 202 -27.12 20.57 16.17
CA ARG A 202 -26.14 20.02 17.12
C ARG A 202 -24.90 19.29 16.55
N VAL A 203 -23.84 20.06 16.28
CA VAL A 203 -22.46 19.71 16.68
C VAL A 203 -21.84 20.96 17.32
N ALA A 204 -22.37 21.31 18.49
CA ALA A 204 -21.73 22.23 19.42
C ALA A 204 -22.04 21.69 20.82
N ASN A 205 -21.01 21.66 21.67
CA ASN A 205 -21.01 21.33 23.11
C ASN A 205 -20.17 20.09 23.47
N ILE A 206 -18.86 20.16 23.22
CA ILE A 206 -17.85 19.57 24.13
C ILE A 206 -16.84 20.66 24.61
N LEU A 207 -17.08 21.95 24.36
CA LEU A 207 -16.17 22.99 24.84
C LEU A 207 -16.90 24.25 25.33
N GLU A 208 -17.85 24.08 26.25
CA GLU A 208 -18.39 25.23 27.00
C GLU A 208 -19.11 24.75 28.27
N ALA A 209 -18.34 24.25 29.23
CA ALA A 209 -18.82 23.98 30.58
C ALA A 209 -17.70 24.25 31.59
N THR A 210 -17.17 25.47 31.60
CA THR A 210 -16.58 26.06 32.82
C THR A 210 -16.66 27.58 32.69
N GLY A 211 -17.79 28.14 33.11
CA GLY A 211 -17.87 29.56 33.43
C GLY A 211 -17.02 29.80 34.68
N ALA A 212 -15.77 30.19 34.48
CA ALA A 212 -14.94 30.80 35.50
C ALA A 212 -14.18 31.95 34.83
N THR A 213 -14.42 33.17 35.32
CA THR A 213 -13.64 34.38 35.02
C THR A 213 -12.15 34.07 34.98
N PRO A 214 -11.40 34.49 33.94
CA PRO A 214 -9.98 34.19 33.85
C PRO A 214 -9.22 34.99 34.91
N PRO A 215 -8.35 34.36 35.73
CA PRO A 215 -7.41 35.11 36.55
C PRO A 215 -6.37 35.78 35.62
N PRO A 216 -5.94 37.01 35.92
CA PRO A 216 -4.87 37.65 35.17
C PRO A 216 -3.56 36.93 35.51
N GLY A 217 -2.87 36.40 34.50
CA GLY A 217 -1.52 35.87 34.67
C GLY A 217 -1.34 34.37 34.45
N VAL A 218 -1.98 33.78 33.44
CA VAL A 218 -1.54 32.49 32.91
C VAL A 218 -0.70 32.73 31.66
N THR A 219 0.61 32.64 31.87
CA THR A 219 1.64 32.49 30.85
C THR A 219 1.23 31.43 29.83
N SER A 220 1.24 31.82 28.55
CA SER A 220 1.24 30.99 27.33
C SER A 220 0.88 29.50 27.52
N ALA A 221 -0.30 29.11 27.05
CA ALA A 221 -0.63 27.70 26.86
C ALA A 221 0.55 26.98 26.16
N PRO A 222 0.95 25.78 26.60
CA PRO A 222 2.04 25.05 25.98
C PRO A 222 1.75 24.92 24.49
N GLN A 223 2.80 25.02 23.68
CA GLN A 223 2.77 25.06 22.21
C GLN A 223 2.30 23.72 21.64
N ILE A 224 1.05 23.34 21.91
CA ILE A 224 0.47 22.04 21.57
C ILE A 224 0.25 22.00 20.06
N GLN A 225 0.86 21.00 19.43
CA GLN A 225 0.68 20.72 18.01
C GLN A 225 -0.73 20.19 17.76
N GLN A 226 -1.52 20.89 16.94
CA GLN A 226 -2.88 20.46 16.60
C GLN A 226 -2.88 19.75 15.23
N LEU A 227 -3.16 18.44 15.25
CA LEU A 227 -3.49 17.67 14.05
C LEU A 227 -4.99 17.82 13.76
N ARG A 228 -5.33 18.13 12.52
CA ARG A 228 -6.71 18.27 12.04
C ARG A 228 -6.96 17.36 10.84
N LEU A 229 -8.18 16.86 10.71
CA LEU A 229 -8.57 16.10 9.53
C LEU A 229 -8.72 17.05 8.33
N SER A 230 -8.24 16.67 7.14
CA SER A 230 -8.06 17.63 6.02
C SER A 230 -9.33 18.21 5.35
N ASN A 231 -10.52 17.92 5.89
CA ASN A 231 -11.80 18.48 5.47
C ASN A 231 -12.79 18.24 6.63
N ASP A 232 -13.63 19.21 6.98
CA ASP A 232 -14.61 19.06 8.07
C ASP A 232 -15.93 18.45 7.60
N LYS A 233 -16.16 18.34 6.29
CA LYS A 233 -17.39 17.74 5.76
C LYS A 233 -17.35 16.22 5.91
N ALA A 234 -18.31 15.67 6.63
CA ALA A 234 -18.58 14.23 6.65
C ALA A 234 -19.08 13.81 5.26
N PHE A 235 -18.55 12.70 4.73
CA PHE A 235 -19.06 12.12 3.50
C PHE A 235 -20.17 11.13 3.88
N VAL A 236 -21.37 11.32 3.33
CA VAL A 236 -22.50 10.41 3.54
C VAL A 236 -22.56 9.45 2.37
N VAL A 237 -22.50 8.15 2.66
CA VAL A 237 -22.59 7.10 1.66
C VAL A 237 -23.98 6.48 1.71
N ASP A 238 -24.70 6.55 0.61
CA ASP A 238 -25.97 5.83 0.46
C ASP A 238 -25.72 4.34 0.19
N ALA A 239 -25.97 3.51 1.19
CA ALA A 239 -25.76 2.07 1.12
C ALA A 239 -26.65 1.36 0.08
N ARG A 240 -27.70 2.01 -0.43
CA ARG A 240 -28.59 1.45 -1.46
C ARG A 240 -28.03 1.57 -2.88
N ARG A 241 -27.00 2.39 -3.09
CA ARG A 241 -26.35 2.60 -4.41
C ARG A 241 -25.29 1.54 -4.70
N THR A 242 -25.68 0.27 -4.71
CA THR A 242 -24.81 -0.85 -5.10
C THR A 242 -24.67 -0.97 -6.62
N VAL A 243 -23.67 -1.71 -7.10
CA VAL A 243 -23.48 -1.97 -8.53
C VAL A 243 -24.72 -2.64 -9.13
N VAL A 244 -25.26 -3.66 -8.47
CA VAL A 244 -26.49 -4.36 -8.87
C VAL A 244 -27.51 -4.30 -7.74
N ARG A 245 -28.43 -3.34 -7.82
CA ARG A 245 -29.48 -3.14 -6.80
C ARG A 245 -30.38 -4.36 -6.61
N ARG A 246 -30.75 -5.04 -7.71
CA ARG A 246 -31.62 -6.23 -7.66
C ARG A 246 -31.03 -7.36 -6.83
N LEU A 247 -29.71 -7.52 -6.84
CA LEU A 247 -29.03 -8.55 -6.04
C LEU A 247 -29.11 -8.25 -4.55
N LEU A 248 -29.01 -6.97 -4.16
CA LEU A 248 -29.17 -6.54 -2.77
C LEU A 248 -30.60 -6.81 -2.26
N GLU A 249 -31.61 -6.53 -3.09
CA GLU A 249 -33.02 -6.80 -2.75
C GLU A 249 -33.27 -8.30 -2.56
N LEU A 250 -32.70 -9.15 -3.45
CA LEU A 250 -32.77 -10.60 -3.32
C LEU A 250 -32.07 -11.13 -2.06
N VAL A 251 -30.86 -10.64 -1.76
CA VAL A 251 -30.09 -11.05 -0.57
C VAL A 251 -30.81 -10.66 0.72
N ASN A 252 -31.44 -9.47 0.76
CA ASN A 252 -32.23 -9.05 1.91
C ASN A 252 -33.55 -9.82 2.06
N SER A 253 -34.14 -10.27 0.95
CA SER A 253 -35.42 -10.97 0.95
C SER A 253 -35.29 -12.48 1.24
N TYR A 254 -34.16 -13.10 0.90
CA TYR A 254 -33.98 -14.55 0.95
C TYR A 254 -32.71 -14.94 1.71
N TYR A 255 -32.87 -15.45 2.94
CA TYR A 255 -31.76 -16.00 3.73
C TYR A 255 -31.00 -17.12 3.00
N GLN A 256 -31.69 -17.89 2.16
CA GLN A 256 -31.08 -18.93 1.32
C GLN A 256 -30.02 -18.39 0.34
N MET A 257 -30.15 -17.14 -0.12
CA MET A 257 -29.13 -16.54 -0.99
C MET A 257 -27.87 -16.18 -0.22
N ILE A 258 -28.00 -15.75 1.04
CA ILE A 258 -26.86 -15.49 1.93
C ILE A 258 -26.10 -16.79 2.17
N THR A 259 -26.81 -17.86 2.54
CA THR A 259 -26.17 -19.16 2.79
C THR A 259 -25.51 -19.70 1.54
N ALA A 260 -26.18 -19.66 0.38
CA ALA A 260 -25.59 -20.09 -0.89
C ALA A 260 -24.32 -19.31 -1.24
N LEU A 261 -24.34 -17.97 -1.10
CA LEU A 261 -23.17 -17.13 -1.37
C LEU A 261 -21.99 -17.48 -0.44
N CYS A 262 -22.24 -17.62 0.85
CA CYS A 262 -21.22 -18.03 1.82
C CYS A 262 -20.69 -19.45 1.54
N SER A 263 -21.56 -20.38 1.13
CA SER A 263 -21.15 -21.74 0.73
C SER A 263 -20.25 -21.72 -0.50
N PHE A 264 -20.56 -20.94 -1.53
CA PHE A 264 -19.68 -20.76 -2.69
C PHE A 264 -18.34 -20.13 -2.31
N GLY A 265 -18.34 -19.14 -1.40
CA GLY A 265 -17.11 -18.55 -0.87
C GLY A 265 -16.24 -19.58 -0.15
N ALA A 266 -16.83 -20.39 0.74
CA ALA A 266 -16.10 -21.40 1.51
C ALA A 266 -15.57 -22.52 0.62
N LEU A 267 -16.40 -23.00 -0.31
CA LEU A 267 -16.03 -24.03 -1.28
C LEU A 267 -14.93 -23.53 -2.22
N GLY A 268 -15.04 -22.30 -2.73
CA GLY A 268 -14.03 -21.70 -3.61
C GLY A 268 -12.69 -21.49 -2.89
N LEU A 269 -12.71 -21.03 -1.64
CA LEU A 269 -11.50 -20.81 -0.85
C LEU A 269 -10.82 -22.14 -0.50
N GLY A 270 -11.60 -23.11 -0.02
CA GLY A 270 -11.12 -24.45 0.32
C GLY A 270 -10.58 -25.21 -0.91
N ALA A 271 -11.28 -25.16 -2.03
CA ALA A 271 -10.82 -25.77 -3.28
C ALA A 271 -9.55 -25.10 -3.82
N THR A 272 -9.42 -23.77 -3.67
CA THR A 272 -8.18 -23.05 -4.04
C THR A 272 -7.01 -23.50 -3.17
N ALA A 273 -7.21 -23.62 -1.85
CA ALA A 273 -6.18 -24.10 -0.95
C ALA A 273 -5.77 -25.55 -1.28
N GLY A 274 -6.75 -26.46 -1.43
CA GLY A 274 -6.50 -27.85 -1.79
C GLY A 274 -5.75 -28.00 -3.11
N LEU A 275 -6.14 -27.21 -4.12
CA LEU A 275 -5.48 -27.21 -5.44
C LEU A 275 -4.02 -26.77 -5.36
N TRP A 276 -3.72 -25.70 -4.61
CA TRP A 276 -2.33 -25.26 -4.44
C TRP A 276 -1.50 -26.25 -3.63
N ILE A 277 -2.08 -26.91 -2.64
CA ILE A 277 -1.40 -28.01 -1.91
C ILE A 277 -1.07 -29.15 -2.86
N LEU A 278 -2.01 -29.58 -3.70
CA LEU A 278 -1.78 -30.64 -4.69
C LEU A 278 -0.71 -30.25 -5.72
N LEU A 279 -0.70 -29.00 -6.18
CA LEU A 279 0.29 -28.51 -7.15
C LEU A 279 1.72 -28.40 -6.57
N LEU A 280 1.83 -28.15 -5.26
CA LEU A 280 3.12 -28.04 -4.57
C LEU A 280 3.63 -29.38 -4.04
N GLN A 281 2.81 -30.44 -4.07
CA GLN A 281 3.27 -31.79 -3.72
C GLN A 281 4.21 -32.35 -4.80
N ARG A 282 5.30 -32.98 -4.34
CA ARG A 282 6.48 -33.31 -5.16
C ARG A 282 6.32 -34.53 -6.08
N ASP A 283 5.25 -35.30 -5.93
CA ASP A 283 5.01 -36.56 -6.66
C ASP A 283 3.82 -36.45 -7.63
N PRO A 284 4.05 -36.25 -8.94
CA PRO A 284 3.00 -36.30 -9.94
C PRO A 284 2.64 -37.76 -10.24
N GLN A 285 1.58 -38.27 -9.62
CA GLN A 285 0.96 -39.50 -10.07
C GLN A 285 -0.03 -39.17 -11.19
N GLU A 286 0.17 -39.69 -12.40
CA GLU A 286 -0.64 -39.39 -13.60
C GLU A 286 -2.14 -39.64 -13.41
N ALA A 287 -2.52 -40.54 -12.50
CA ALA A 287 -3.92 -40.79 -12.14
C ALA A 287 -4.63 -39.59 -11.48
N ASN A 288 -3.88 -38.56 -11.03
CA ASN A 288 -4.41 -37.40 -10.33
C ASN A 288 -4.75 -36.21 -11.26
N GLU A 289 -4.46 -36.28 -12.57
CA GLU A 289 -4.64 -35.11 -13.45
C GLU A 289 -6.11 -34.73 -13.64
N GLN A 290 -7.00 -35.71 -13.84
CA GLN A 290 -8.44 -35.46 -13.99
C GLN A 290 -9.07 -34.93 -12.70
N LEU A 291 -8.65 -35.46 -11.54
CA LEU A 291 -9.10 -34.99 -10.24
C LEU A 291 -8.63 -33.55 -9.98
N THR A 292 -7.36 -33.26 -10.29
CA THR A 292 -6.78 -31.92 -10.15
C THR A 292 -7.49 -30.91 -11.05
N LEU A 293 -7.81 -31.28 -12.29
CA LEU A 293 -8.59 -30.44 -13.20
C LEU A 293 -10.02 -30.20 -12.66
N GLY A 294 -10.69 -31.24 -12.16
CA GLY A 294 -12.02 -31.13 -11.57
C GLY A 294 -12.04 -30.16 -10.38
N ILE A 295 -11.08 -30.30 -9.46
CA ILE A 295 -10.92 -29.38 -8.31
C ILE A 295 -10.63 -27.96 -8.81
N ALA A 296 -9.81 -27.80 -9.86
CA ALA A 296 -9.49 -26.49 -10.42
C ALA A 296 -10.69 -25.77 -11.03
N VAL A 297 -11.56 -26.49 -11.75
CA VAL A 297 -12.81 -25.94 -12.29
C VAL A 297 -13.74 -25.52 -11.16
N ILE A 298 -13.88 -26.33 -10.11
CA ILE A 298 -14.68 -26.00 -8.93
C ILE A 298 -14.13 -24.75 -8.24
N ALA A 299 -12.81 -24.68 -8.02
CA ALA A 299 -12.13 -23.57 -7.37
C ALA A 299 -12.39 -22.25 -8.11
N VAL A 300 -12.14 -22.21 -9.42
CA VAL A 300 -12.34 -20.99 -10.23
C VAL A 300 -13.82 -20.64 -10.33
N SER A 301 -14.71 -21.59 -10.57
CA SER A 301 -16.14 -21.31 -10.75
C SER A 301 -16.77 -20.76 -9.47
N CYS A 302 -16.50 -21.40 -8.32
CA CYS A 302 -17.03 -20.95 -7.03
C CYS A 302 -16.42 -19.60 -6.62
N SER A 303 -15.11 -19.41 -6.82
CA SER A 303 -14.45 -18.13 -6.54
C SER A 303 -14.97 -17.02 -7.44
N LEU A 304 -15.19 -17.28 -8.73
CA LEU A 304 -15.76 -16.31 -9.67
C LEU A 304 -17.20 -15.92 -9.27
N LEU A 305 -18.05 -16.89 -8.94
CA LEU A 305 -19.42 -16.63 -8.49
C LEU A 305 -19.45 -15.78 -7.22
N PHE A 306 -18.63 -16.13 -6.23
CA PHE A 306 -18.54 -15.38 -4.97
C PHE A 306 -17.99 -13.96 -5.17
N THR A 307 -16.88 -13.83 -5.91
CA THR A 307 -16.24 -12.52 -6.13
C THR A 307 -17.08 -11.61 -7.01
N SER A 308 -17.75 -12.13 -8.04
CA SER A 308 -18.66 -11.34 -8.87
C SER A 308 -19.91 -10.89 -8.11
N ALA A 309 -20.50 -11.76 -7.29
CA ALA A 309 -21.65 -11.40 -6.45
C ALA A 309 -21.28 -10.34 -5.40
N THR A 310 -20.11 -10.45 -4.77
CA THR A 310 -19.65 -9.43 -3.81
C THR A 310 -19.31 -8.10 -4.49
N VAL A 311 -18.70 -8.09 -5.67
CA VAL A 311 -18.52 -6.87 -6.48
C VAL A 311 -19.87 -6.27 -6.88
N ALA A 312 -20.86 -7.09 -7.22
CA ALA A 312 -22.21 -6.64 -7.54
C ALA A 312 -22.92 -5.98 -6.33
N LEU A 313 -22.61 -6.42 -5.10
CA LEU A 313 -23.09 -5.84 -3.85
C LEU A 313 -22.26 -4.62 -3.38
N ALA A 314 -21.11 -4.34 -4.00
CA ALA A 314 -20.27 -3.22 -3.63
C ALA A 314 -20.94 -1.87 -3.95
N GLN A 315 -20.66 -0.85 -3.13
CA GLN A 315 -21.17 0.50 -3.31
C GLN A 315 -20.38 1.22 -4.41
N ARG A 316 -21.09 1.82 -5.38
CA ARG A 316 -20.49 2.33 -6.62
C ARG A 316 -19.48 3.45 -6.39
N ASP A 317 -19.76 4.37 -5.47
CA ASP A 317 -18.89 5.54 -5.25
C ASP A 317 -17.61 5.16 -4.51
N LEU A 318 -17.70 4.29 -3.50
CA LEU A 318 -16.57 3.71 -2.79
C LEU A 318 -15.73 2.84 -3.74
N LEU A 319 -16.36 2.02 -4.59
CA LEU A 319 -15.64 1.23 -5.60
C LEU A 319 -14.88 2.13 -6.58
N ARG A 320 -15.49 3.23 -7.03
CA ARG A 320 -14.83 4.22 -7.89
C ARG A 320 -13.65 4.87 -7.15
N LEU A 321 -13.83 5.26 -5.90
CA LEU A 321 -12.77 5.85 -5.08
C LEU A 321 -11.59 4.86 -4.90
N LEU A 322 -11.90 3.59 -4.72
CA LEU A 322 -10.96 2.50 -4.54
C LEU A 322 -10.20 2.17 -5.84
N ALA A 323 -10.89 2.14 -6.98
CA ALA A 323 -10.29 1.92 -8.30
C ALA A 323 -9.26 3.00 -8.68
N TRP A 324 -9.42 4.22 -8.17
CA TRP A 324 -8.46 5.31 -8.35
C TRP A 324 -7.49 5.48 -7.18
N ASN A 325 -7.57 4.62 -6.16
CA ASN A 325 -6.64 4.64 -5.04
C ASN A 325 -5.31 4.02 -5.48
N PHE A 326 -4.22 4.78 -5.31
CA PHE A 326 -2.88 4.31 -5.66
C PHE A 326 -2.55 2.96 -5.02
N ASP A 327 -2.92 2.74 -3.76
CA ASP A 327 -2.56 1.50 -3.05
C ASP A 327 -3.20 0.28 -3.70
N VAL A 328 -4.43 0.45 -4.21
CA VAL A 328 -5.19 -0.60 -4.91
C VAL A 328 -4.59 -0.82 -6.29
N VAL A 329 -4.38 0.26 -7.06
CA VAL A 329 -3.78 0.17 -8.40
C VAL A 329 -2.39 -0.45 -8.35
N PHE A 330 -1.56 -0.04 -7.39
CA PHE A 330 -0.23 -0.61 -7.17
C PHE A 330 -0.33 -2.11 -6.84
N SER A 331 -1.15 -2.49 -5.86
CA SER A 331 -1.37 -3.90 -5.50
C SER A 331 -1.88 -4.73 -6.68
N THR A 332 -2.86 -4.22 -7.44
CA THR A 332 -3.38 -4.88 -8.65
C THR A 332 -2.27 -5.13 -9.66
N LEU A 333 -1.45 -4.11 -9.99
CA LEU A 333 -0.36 -4.25 -10.96
C LEU A 333 0.70 -5.27 -10.51
N GLN A 334 1.05 -5.28 -9.21
CA GLN A 334 2.00 -6.25 -8.66
C GLN A 334 1.44 -7.68 -8.74
N ALA A 335 0.19 -7.88 -8.36
CA ALA A 335 -0.44 -9.20 -8.38
C ALA A 335 -0.73 -9.71 -9.78
N THR A 336 -1.12 -8.85 -10.73
CA THR A 336 -1.26 -9.23 -12.13
C THR A 336 0.09 -9.62 -12.72
N ALA A 337 1.16 -8.87 -12.40
CA ALA A 337 2.50 -9.21 -12.86
C ALA A 337 2.96 -10.55 -12.30
N LEU A 338 2.72 -10.82 -11.00
CA LEU A 338 3.00 -12.12 -10.40
C LEU A 338 2.18 -13.24 -11.05
N ALA A 339 0.88 -13.05 -11.25
CA ALA A 339 0.02 -14.04 -11.91
C ALA A 339 0.54 -14.40 -13.30
N MET A 340 0.92 -13.40 -14.11
CA MET A 340 1.51 -13.63 -15.43
C MET A 340 2.84 -14.39 -15.36
N CYS A 341 3.70 -14.07 -14.38
CA CYS A 341 4.94 -14.81 -14.18
C CYS A 341 4.67 -16.27 -13.79
N LEU A 342 3.71 -16.52 -12.89
CA LEU A 342 3.34 -17.87 -12.47
C LEU A 342 2.72 -18.67 -13.63
N LEU A 343 1.86 -18.06 -14.45
CA LEU A 343 1.30 -18.71 -15.64
C LEU A 343 2.38 -19.17 -16.62
N ASP A 344 3.38 -18.30 -16.88
CA ASP A 344 4.50 -18.66 -17.75
C ASP A 344 5.41 -19.74 -17.12
N LEU A 345 5.75 -19.61 -15.83
CA LEU A 345 6.56 -20.59 -15.09
C LEU A 345 5.89 -21.98 -15.02
N LEU A 346 4.56 -22.02 -14.95
CA LEU A 346 3.73 -23.23 -14.96
C LEU A 346 3.36 -23.70 -16.37
N ARG A 347 3.97 -23.11 -17.41
CA ARG A 347 3.80 -23.46 -18.84
C ARG A 347 2.34 -23.48 -19.31
N TRP A 348 1.47 -22.64 -18.75
CA TRP A 348 0.06 -22.55 -19.15
C TRP A 348 -0.72 -23.89 -19.07
N ARG A 349 -0.31 -24.82 -18.21
CA ARG A 349 -1.08 -26.06 -17.97
C ARG A 349 -2.47 -25.71 -17.46
N ALA A 350 -3.51 -26.41 -17.93
CA ALA A 350 -4.90 -26.03 -17.65
C ALA A 350 -5.23 -25.94 -16.16
N ALA A 351 -4.95 -26.99 -15.38
CA ALA A 351 -5.23 -27.01 -13.95
C ALA A 351 -4.41 -25.97 -13.16
N SER A 352 -3.12 -25.82 -13.46
CA SER A 352 -2.24 -24.83 -12.84
C SER A 352 -2.64 -23.40 -13.19
N SER A 353 -3.09 -23.15 -14.43
CA SER A 353 -3.57 -21.84 -14.86
C SER A 353 -4.85 -21.44 -14.13
N LEU A 354 -5.78 -22.38 -13.97
CA LEU A 354 -6.98 -22.17 -13.16
C LEU A 354 -6.64 -21.90 -11.69
N ALA A 355 -5.61 -22.56 -11.13
CA ALA A 355 -5.14 -22.26 -9.77
C ALA A 355 -4.65 -20.83 -9.60
N VAL A 356 -3.85 -20.35 -10.57
CA VAL A 356 -3.36 -18.95 -10.58
C VAL A 356 -4.52 -17.97 -10.76
N VAL A 357 -5.48 -18.26 -11.63
CA VAL A 357 -6.67 -17.41 -11.81
C VAL A 357 -7.50 -17.36 -10.52
N SER A 358 -7.71 -18.50 -9.85
CA SER A 358 -8.44 -18.52 -8.57
C SER A 358 -7.74 -17.68 -7.49
N TRP A 359 -6.42 -17.85 -7.34
CA TRP A 359 -5.60 -17.02 -6.45
C TRP A 359 -5.70 -15.52 -6.79
N TRP A 360 -5.65 -15.18 -8.07
CA TRP A 360 -5.78 -13.81 -8.57
C TRP A 360 -7.14 -13.20 -8.26
N LEU A 361 -8.23 -13.98 -8.40
CA LEU A 361 -9.59 -13.56 -8.03
C LEU A 361 -9.71 -13.25 -6.54
N TRP A 362 -9.17 -14.13 -5.67
CA TRP A 362 -9.16 -13.90 -4.23
C TRP A 362 -8.37 -12.65 -3.85
N PHE A 363 -7.21 -12.41 -4.47
CA PHE A 363 -6.46 -11.18 -4.25
C PHE A 363 -7.25 -9.93 -4.66
N HIS A 364 -7.89 -9.93 -5.83
CA HIS A 364 -8.71 -8.80 -6.29
C HIS A 364 -9.92 -8.55 -5.40
N TRP A 365 -10.54 -9.61 -4.90
CA TRP A 365 -11.63 -9.51 -3.97
C TRP A 365 -11.22 -8.84 -2.65
N LEU A 366 -10.03 -9.16 -2.12
CA LEU A 366 -9.48 -8.47 -0.94
C LEU A 366 -9.32 -6.97 -1.17
N LEU A 367 -9.00 -6.55 -2.40
CA LEU A 367 -8.88 -5.12 -2.75
C LEU A 367 -10.23 -4.42 -2.77
N VAL A 368 -11.34 -5.13 -3.01
CA VAL A 368 -12.70 -4.56 -3.14
C VAL A 368 -13.45 -4.51 -1.80
N LEU A 369 -12.91 -5.12 -0.73
CA LEU A 369 -13.56 -5.20 0.58
C LEU A 369 -14.06 -3.86 1.14
N ASP A 370 -13.29 -2.79 0.95
CA ASP A 370 -13.65 -1.44 1.40
C ASP A 370 -14.87 -0.83 0.70
N ALA A 371 -15.25 -1.37 -0.47
CA ALA A 371 -16.45 -0.95 -1.19
C ALA A 371 -17.71 -1.67 -0.69
N LEU A 372 -17.59 -2.71 0.13
CA LEU A 372 -18.73 -3.36 0.77
C LEU A 372 -19.15 -2.54 1.99
N THR A 373 -20.43 -2.15 2.06
CA THR A 373 -20.91 -1.34 3.18
C THR A 373 -21.01 -2.17 4.48
N PRO A 374 -20.87 -1.53 5.66
CA PRO A 374 -20.99 -2.21 6.96
C PRO A 374 -22.24 -3.08 7.10
N SER A 375 -23.37 -2.64 6.52
CA SER A 375 -24.62 -3.38 6.50
C SER A 375 -24.49 -4.74 5.80
N VAL A 376 -23.86 -4.76 4.63
CA VAL A 376 -23.66 -5.98 3.83
C VAL A 376 -22.60 -6.86 4.48
N THR A 377 -21.51 -6.27 4.99
CA THR A 377 -20.42 -7.02 5.63
C THR A 377 -20.86 -7.68 6.94
N HIS A 378 -21.75 -7.05 7.71
CA HIS A 378 -22.31 -7.64 8.93
C HIS A 378 -23.28 -8.78 8.61
N GLN A 379 -24.17 -8.59 7.63
CA GLN A 379 -25.11 -9.64 7.21
C GLN A 379 -24.40 -10.89 6.70
N LEU A 380 -23.30 -10.71 5.97
CA LEU A 380 -22.54 -11.81 5.35
C LEU A 380 -21.32 -12.27 6.18
N ILE A 381 -21.07 -11.66 7.35
CA ILE A 381 -19.92 -11.92 8.25
C ILE A 381 -18.57 -12.01 7.49
N ILE A 382 -18.45 -11.23 6.42
CA ILE A 382 -17.42 -11.43 5.39
C ILE A 382 -16.01 -11.25 5.94
N ARG A 383 -15.84 -10.22 6.77
CA ARG A 383 -14.52 -9.71 7.07
C ARG A 383 -13.69 -10.64 7.96
N LYS A 384 -14.30 -11.26 8.98
CA LYS A 384 -13.58 -12.19 9.86
C LYS A 384 -13.56 -13.62 9.29
N CYS A 385 -14.67 -14.09 8.72
CA CYS A 385 -14.78 -15.47 8.24
C CYS A 385 -14.11 -15.70 6.88
N PHE A 386 -14.04 -14.67 6.02
CA PHE A 386 -13.50 -14.82 4.67
C PHE A 386 -12.28 -13.94 4.41
N ALA A 387 -12.28 -12.66 4.81
CA ALA A 387 -11.16 -11.77 4.45
C ALA A 387 -9.84 -12.17 5.11
N LEU A 388 -9.84 -12.53 6.40
CA LEU A 388 -8.63 -12.99 7.08
C LEU A 388 -8.11 -14.31 6.49
N PRO A 389 -8.91 -15.39 6.37
CA PRO A 389 -8.46 -16.64 5.74
C PRO A 389 -8.02 -16.47 4.30
N ALA A 390 -8.71 -15.66 3.50
CA ALA A 390 -8.31 -15.38 2.11
C ALA A 390 -6.99 -14.60 2.04
N THR A 391 -6.78 -13.63 2.93
CA THR A 391 -5.50 -12.89 3.01
C THR A 391 -4.36 -13.85 3.35
N LEU A 392 -4.56 -14.70 4.36
CA LEU A 392 -3.56 -15.70 4.74
C LEU A 392 -3.29 -16.67 3.60
N LEU A 393 -4.32 -17.21 2.95
CA LEU A 393 -4.15 -18.12 1.81
C LEU A 393 -3.35 -17.48 0.67
N VAL A 394 -3.72 -16.24 0.28
CA VAL A 394 -3.05 -15.54 -0.82
C VAL A 394 -1.59 -15.28 -0.51
N LEU A 395 -1.27 -14.88 0.73
CA LEU A 395 0.11 -14.67 1.18
C LEU A 395 0.89 -15.98 1.28
N LEU A 396 0.29 -17.03 1.83
CA LEU A 396 0.91 -18.35 1.98
C LEU A 396 1.24 -18.95 0.62
N VAL A 397 0.31 -18.93 -0.32
CA VAL A 397 0.54 -19.40 -1.70
C VAL A 397 1.67 -18.62 -2.36
N ALA A 398 1.67 -17.29 -2.27
CA ALA A 398 2.74 -16.47 -2.83
C ALA A 398 4.10 -16.83 -2.21
N SER A 399 4.17 -16.95 -0.87
CA SER A 399 5.40 -17.34 -0.18
C SER A 399 5.86 -18.76 -0.51
N ALA A 400 4.93 -19.71 -0.63
CA ALA A 400 5.25 -21.09 -0.98
C ALA A 400 5.81 -21.18 -2.40
N CYS A 401 5.24 -20.43 -3.36
CA CYS A 401 5.79 -20.34 -4.71
C CYS A 401 7.21 -19.74 -4.71
N ALA A 402 7.45 -18.67 -3.93
CA ALA A 402 8.81 -18.12 -3.82
C ALA A 402 9.78 -19.11 -3.17
N MET A 403 9.36 -19.83 -2.13
CA MET A 403 10.18 -20.85 -1.48
C MET A 403 10.54 -21.99 -2.43
N GLU A 404 9.59 -22.51 -3.20
CA GLU A 404 9.89 -23.53 -4.21
C GLU A 404 10.85 -23.02 -5.29
N LEU A 405 10.67 -21.78 -5.76
CA LEU A 405 11.62 -21.16 -6.68
C LEU A 405 13.02 -21.02 -6.07
N LEU A 406 13.11 -20.67 -4.78
CA LEU A 406 14.36 -20.56 -4.04
C LEU A 406 15.01 -21.91 -3.71
N VAL A 407 14.24 -22.98 -3.56
CA VAL A 407 14.78 -24.33 -3.34
C VAL A 407 15.35 -24.92 -4.64
N GLY A 408 14.98 -24.37 -5.80
CA GLY A 408 15.53 -24.77 -7.09
C GLY A 408 14.97 -26.09 -7.62
N SER A 409 13.74 -26.46 -7.24
CA SER A 409 13.04 -27.63 -7.75
C SER A 409 12.59 -27.39 -9.21
N SER A 410 13.44 -27.70 -10.18
CA SER A 410 13.16 -27.56 -11.63
C SER A 410 12.00 -28.44 -12.14
N THR A 411 11.42 -29.27 -11.28
CA THR A 411 10.31 -30.18 -11.60
C THR A 411 8.98 -29.45 -11.75
N ILE A 412 8.74 -28.37 -10.99
CA ILE A 412 7.46 -27.64 -10.98
C ILE A 412 7.53 -26.37 -11.82
N PHE A 413 8.57 -25.55 -11.61
CA PHE A 413 8.73 -24.27 -12.29
C PHE A 413 9.79 -24.35 -13.37
N SER A 414 9.45 -23.85 -14.56
CA SER A 414 10.38 -23.77 -15.69
C SER A 414 10.81 -22.32 -15.91
N PRO A 415 11.99 -21.92 -15.39
CA PRO A 415 12.47 -20.55 -15.57
C PRO A 415 12.67 -20.27 -17.06
N ARG A 416 12.29 -19.05 -17.46
CA ARG A 416 12.43 -18.56 -18.84
C ARG A 416 13.01 -17.16 -18.83
N LEU A 417 13.77 -16.85 -19.86
CA LEU A 417 14.22 -15.50 -20.12
C LEU A 417 13.01 -14.69 -20.63
N LEU A 418 12.46 -13.81 -19.80
CA LEU A 418 11.29 -13.01 -20.13
C LEU A 418 11.67 -11.83 -21.03
N TRP A 419 12.80 -11.21 -20.72
CA TRP A 419 13.28 -10.06 -21.47
C TRP A 419 14.80 -10.02 -21.43
N SER A 420 15.41 -9.87 -22.60
CA SER A 420 16.82 -9.54 -22.73
C SER A 420 16.96 -8.20 -23.44
N LEU A 421 17.74 -7.32 -22.83
CA LEU A 421 18.09 -6.03 -23.40
C LEU A 421 19.60 -6.03 -23.63
N ARG A 422 20.00 -6.06 -24.90
CA ARG A 422 21.41 -5.96 -25.31
C ARG A 422 21.60 -4.65 -26.05
N ILE A 423 22.36 -3.73 -25.45
CA ILE A 423 22.84 -2.54 -26.14
C ILE A 423 24.33 -2.71 -26.35
N THR A 424 24.72 -2.75 -27.62
CA THR A 424 26.05 -3.15 -28.14
C THR A 424 27.23 -2.41 -27.52
N SER A 425 27.01 -1.25 -26.89
CA SER A 425 28.07 -0.44 -26.24
C SER A 425 27.95 -0.28 -24.72
N PHE A 426 26.81 -0.63 -24.09
CA PHE A 426 26.54 -0.28 -22.68
C PHE A 426 26.26 -1.50 -21.79
N GLY A 427 25.86 -2.65 -22.35
CA GLY A 427 25.77 -3.90 -21.60
C GLY A 427 24.51 -4.72 -21.91
N ASP A 428 24.43 -5.84 -21.21
CA ASP A 428 23.35 -6.83 -21.26
C ASP A 428 22.58 -6.89 -19.93
N PHE A 429 21.25 -6.84 -20.04
CA PHE A 429 20.32 -7.06 -18.93
C PHE A 429 19.36 -8.18 -19.29
N ASP A 430 19.49 -9.29 -18.57
CA ASP A 430 18.61 -10.45 -18.70
C ASP A 430 17.69 -10.54 -17.48
N LEU A 431 16.39 -10.47 -17.74
CA LEU A 431 15.33 -10.61 -16.75
C LEU A 431 14.67 -11.99 -16.90
N HIS A 432 14.85 -12.81 -15.88
CA HIS A 432 14.28 -14.16 -15.84
C HIS A 432 12.95 -14.15 -15.07
N THR A 433 12.01 -15.00 -15.48
CA THR A 433 10.66 -15.06 -14.91
C THR A 433 10.63 -15.43 -13.43
N ASP A 434 11.53 -16.29 -13.00
CA ASP A 434 11.71 -16.72 -11.62
C ASP A 434 12.20 -15.57 -10.70
N THR A 435 13.22 -14.83 -11.13
CA THR A 435 13.75 -13.68 -10.39
C THR A 435 12.71 -12.56 -10.27
N LEU A 436 11.96 -12.32 -11.34
CA LEU A 436 10.84 -11.37 -11.35
C LEU A 436 9.71 -11.85 -10.43
N ALA A 437 9.33 -13.13 -10.49
CA ALA A 437 8.27 -13.70 -9.66
C ALA A 437 8.59 -13.56 -8.16
N VAL A 438 9.80 -13.96 -7.74
CA VAL A 438 10.25 -13.85 -6.34
C VAL A 438 10.22 -12.41 -5.86
N GLN A 439 10.67 -11.47 -6.69
CA GLN A 439 10.61 -10.05 -6.36
C GLN A 439 9.15 -9.55 -6.19
N ARG A 440 8.23 -9.97 -7.07
CA ARG A 440 6.80 -9.62 -6.92
C ARG A 440 6.21 -10.24 -5.67
N VAL A 441 6.57 -11.48 -5.32
CA VAL A 441 6.15 -12.13 -4.07
C VAL A 441 6.62 -11.31 -2.87
N VAL A 442 7.91 -10.96 -2.78
CA VAL A 442 8.43 -10.16 -1.66
C VAL A 442 7.68 -8.83 -1.54
N THR A 443 7.39 -8.19 -2.67
CA THR A 443 6.63 -6.93 -2.71
C THR A 443 5.19 -7.12 -2.22
N ILE A 444 4.49 -8.14 -2.70
CA ILE A 444 3.09 -8.43 -2.34
C ILE A 444 2.99 -8.86 -0.88
N VAL A 445 3.85 -9.77 -0.44
CA VAL A 445 3.88 -10.30 0.94
C VAL A 445 4.23 -9.19 1.92
N GLY A 446 5.27 -8.40 1.62
CA GLY A 446 5.59 -7.21 2.38
C GLY A 446 4.38 -6.27 2.43
N TRP A 447 3.99 -5.70 1.30
CA TRP A 447 2.95 -4.68 1.23
C TRP A 447 1.60 -5.11 1.84
N SER A 448 1.20 -6.36 1.64
CA SER A 448 -0.11 -6.88 2.07
C SER A 448 -0.10 -7.50 3.47
N SER A 449 1.06 -7.68 4.11
CA SER A 449 1.12 -8.18 5.51
C SER A 449 0.38 -7.26 6.49
N ARG A 450 0.28 -5.95 6.18
CA ARG A 450 -0.54 -4.99 6.94
C ARG A 450 -2.02 -5.40 7.03
N LEU A 451 -2.55 -6.05 5.99
CA LEU A 451 -3.94 -6.51 5.95
C LEU A 451 -4.19 -7.59 6.99
N VAL A 452 -3.22 -8.47 7.24
CA VAL A 452 -3.33 -9.50 8.29
C VAL A 452 -3.48 -8.85 9.66
N LEU A 453 -2.64 -7.86 9.96
CA LEU A 453 -2.75 -7.10 11.22
C LEU A 453 -4.09 -6.33 11.30
N ASP A 454 -4.49 -5.68 10.21
CA ASP A 454 -5.72 -4.90 10.15
C ASP A 454 -6.98 -5.77 10.28
N PHE A 455 -6.99 -6.99 9.74
CA PHE A 455 -8.12 -7.92 9.88
C PHE A 455 -8.10 -8.70 11.20
N ALA A 456 -6.93 -8.97 11.77
CA ALA A 456 -6.82 -9.68 13.05
C ALA A 456 -7.13 -8.78 14.24
N MET A 457 -6.66 -7.52 14.22
CA MET A 457 -6.75 -6.60 15.36
C MET A 457 -7.71 -5.42 15.14
N GLY A 458 -8.11 -5.15 13.89
CA GLY A 458 -8.95 -3.99 13.56
C GLY A 458 -10.45 -4.19 13.79
N ASP A 459 -11.14 -3.05 13.92
CA ASP A 459 -12.60 -3.00 14.02
C ASP A 459 -13.27 -3.30 12.67
N GLN A 460 -14.38 -4.03 12.68
CA GLN A 460 -15.10 -4.49 11.48
C GLN A 460 -15.64 -3.35 10.61
N ASN A 461 -15.82 -2.16 11.17
CA ASN A 461 -16.32 -0.99 10.46
C ASN A 461 -15.22 -0.04 9.94
N GLN A 462 -13.94 -0.35 10.18
CA GLN A 462 -12.82 0.48 9.72
C GLN A 462 -12.46 0.21 8.26
N LEU A 463 -12.33 1.24 7.44
CA LEU A 463 -11.84 1.11 6.06
C LEU A 463 -10.32 0.84 6.04
N VAL A 464 -9.87 -0.09 5.20
CA VAL A 464 -8.49 -0.59 5.14
C VAL A 464 -7.63 0.24 4.18
N TYR A 465 -8.12 0.44 2.96
CA TYR A 465 -7.48 1.16 1.87
C TYR A 465 -7.91 2.62 1.76
N ILE A 466 -9.17 2.92 2.09
CA ILE A 466 -9.70 4.29 2.03
C ILE A 466 -9.31 5.01 3.32
N ARG A 467 -8.32 5.88 3.21
CA ARG A 467 -7.80 6.67 4.32
C ARG A 467 -7.96 8.16 4.05
N ARG A 468 -8.06 8.94 5.11
CA ARG A 468 -8.20 10.40 5.03
C ARG A 468 -6.92 11.07 5.47
N HIS A 469 -6.52 12.10 4.75
CA HIS A 469 -5.30 12.83 5.07
C HIS A 469 -5.49 13.70 6.31
N ILE A 470 -4.41 13.82 7.07
CA ILE A 470 -4.29 14.70 8.23
C ILE A 470 -3.55 15.97 7.78
N ASN A 471 -3.91 17.10 8.36
CA ASN A 471 -3.22 18.37 8.20
C ASN A 471 -2.69 18.81 9.58
N TYR A 472 -1.52 19.42 9.60
CA TYR A 472 -0.95 20.05 10.79
C TYR A 472 -1.18 21.56 10.75
N VAL A 473 -1.51 22.15 11.91
CA VAL A 473 -1.58 23.60 12.09
C VAL A 473 -0.27 24.08 12.71
N SER A 474 0.57 24.74 11.90
CA SER A 474 1.82 25.34 12.35
C SER A 474 1.57 26.73 12.92
N PRO A 475 2.01 27.02 14.17
CA PRO A 475 2.06 28.38 14.70
C PRO A 475 3.20 29.19 14.08
N TYR A 476 4.19 28.52 13.47
CA TYR A 476 5.29 29.17 12.78
C TYR A 476 4.85 29.58 11.37
N ALA A 477 5.06 30.86 11.03
CA ALA A 477 5.11 31.33 9.67
C ALA A 477 6.31 30.68 9.01
N THR A 478 6.10 29.57 8.29
CA THR A 478 7.18 28.93 7.54
C THR A 478 7.45 29.78 6.31
N PHE A 479 8.64 30.40 6.29
CA PHE A 479 9.15 31.31 5.25
C PHE A 479 9.31 30.66 3.88
#